data_AF-A0A7F8QIS1-F1
#
_entry.id   AF-A0A7F8QIS1-F1
#
_cell.length_a   1.000
_cell.length_b   1.000
_cell.length_c   1.000
_cell.angle_alpha   90.00
_cell.angle_beta   90.00
_cell.angle_gamma   90.00
#
_symmetry.space_group_name_H-M   'P 1'
#
loop_
_entity.id
_entity.type
_entity.pdbx_description
1 polymer ?
#
loop_
_entity_poly.entity_id
_entity_poly.type
_entity_poly.pdbx_seq_one_letter_code
_entity_poly.pdbx_strand_id
1 'polypeptide(L)'
;MCSCLGCPIRGGALLLLSCYFYGSLPNPAGRPFLWTLALLGLSQALNILLELQALAPAEVSAVCEERNFNVAHGLAWSYYIGYLRLILPGFPTRIRKYNQLQTNMLRVIGSHRLHILFPLDCGVPDDLTVADPNIRFLYQLPQQSADRAGIKGRVYTNSVYELLENGKPVGICVLEYATPLQTLFAMSQDGRAGFSRQDRLEQAKLFCRILEDILADAPESQNNYRLIVYSEPAEGSSFSLSQEILRHLRQEEREVTMGSLDTSIVPSSSTLSQEPKLLISGLEQPLPLRTDVF
;
A
#
# COMPACT_ATOMS: atom_id res chain seq x y z
N MET A 1 -15.71 7.85 17.76
CA MET A 1 -16.62 9.04 17.70
C MET A 1 -15.89 10.38 17.83
N CYS A 2 -14.73 10.46 18.51
CA CYS A 2 -13.97 11.72 18.64
C CYS A 2 -13.27 12.19 17.34
N SER A 3 -12.82 11.27 16.49
CA SER A 3 -12.02 11.60 15.28
C SER A 3 -12.77 12.42 14.21
N CYS A 4 -14.10 12.38 14.17
CA CYS A 4 -14.89 13.02 13.11
C CYS A 4 -15.31 14.46 13.43
N LEU A 5 -15.39 14.86 14.71
CA LEU A 5 -15.90 16.17 15.12
C LEU A 5 -14.82 17.14 15.62
N GLY A 6 -13.54 16.78 15.48
CA GLY A 6 -12.42 17.59 15.97
C GLY A 6 -12.48 17.72 17.50
N CYS A 7 -12.75 18.92 18.01
CA CYS A 7 -12.89 19.18 19.45
C CYS A 7 -14.38 19.32 19.84
N PRO A 8 -15.07 18.21 20.19
CA PRO A 8 -16.52 18.23 20.48
C PRO A 8 -16.87 19.07 21.71
N ILE A 9 -15.92 19.27 22.62
CA ILE A 9 -16.09 20.07 23.85
C ILE A 9 -16.37 21.54 23.51
N ARG A 10 -15.65 22.11 22.53
CA ARG A 10 -15.85 23.49 22.09
C ARG A 10 -17.19 23.66 21.38
N GLY A 11 -17.56 22.69 20.54
CA GLY A 11 -18.87 22.66 19.86
C GLY A 11 -20.03 22.58 20.85
N GLY A 12 -19.95 21.68 21.84
CA GLY A 12 -20.96 21.53 22.89
C GLY A 12 -21.11 22.78 23.76
N ALA A 13 -20.01 23.42 24.14
CA ALA A 13 -20.05 24.67 24.94
C ALA A 13 -20.71 25.82 24.18
N LEU A 14 -20.40 25.99 22.89
CA LEU A 14 -21.03 27.01 22.04
C LEU A 14 -22.53 26.75 21.88
N LEU A 15 -22.93 25.48 21.76
CA LEU A 15 -24.33 25.10 21.65
C LEU A 15 -25.10 25.40 22.95
N LEU A 16 -24.55 25.06 24.11
CA LEU A 16 -25.14 25.38 25.41
C LEU A 16 -25.28 26.89 25.65
N LEU A 17 -24.26 27.67 25.29
CA LEU A 17 -24.32 29.14 25.33
C LEU A 17 -25.42 29.68 24.42
N SER A 18 -25.51 29.17 23.18
CA SER A 18 -26.55 29.60 22.23
C SER A 18 -27.97 29.30 22.75
N CYS A 19 -28.18 28.13 23.36
CA CYS A 19 -29.46 27.75 23.97
C CYS A 19 -29.80 28.62 25.19
N TYR A 20 -28.80 28.94 26.03
CA TYR A 20 -28.96 29.80 27.20
C TYR A 20 -29.39 31.23 26.81
N PHE A 21 -28.74 31.85 25.83
CA PHE A 21 -29.11 33.18 25.35
C PHE A 21 -30.46 33.18 24.62
N TYR A 22 -30.78 32.11 23.87
CA TYR A 22 -32.08 31.99 23.21
C TYR A 22 -33.25 31.89 24.20
N GLY A 23 -33.08 31.21 25.34
CA GLY A 23 -34.09 31.14 26.40
C GLY A 23 -34.18 32.39 27.27
N SER A 24 -33.11 33.19 27.35
CA SER A 24 -33.02 34.36 28.24
C SER A 24 -33.40 35.68 27.57
N LEU A 25 -33.34 35.80 26.24
CA LEU A 25 -33.76 37.00 25.52
C LEU A 25 -35.22 36.90 25.02
N PRO A 26 -36.03 37.97 25.17
CA PRO A 26 -37.39 37.98 24.64
C PRO A 26 -37.37 37.91 23.11
N ASN A 27 -38.07 36.93 22.52
CA ASN A 27 -38.14 36.74 21.06
C ASN A 27 -39.16 37.75 20.45
N PRO A 28 -38.71 38.77 19.71
CA PRO A 28 -39.60 39.81 19.18
C PRO A 28 -40.30 39.41 17.88
N ALA A 29 -39.96 38.25 17.27
CA ALA A 29 -40.31 37.93 15.88
C ALA A 29 -41.24 36.71 15.68
N GLY A 30 -41.63 35.99 16.74
CA GLY A 30 -42.70 34.97 16.69
C GLY A 30 -42.50 33.79 15.71
N ARG A 31 -41.31 33.60 15.12
CA ARG A 31 -41.04 32.49 14.19
C ARG A 31 -40.87 31.17 14.96
N PRO A 32 -41.48 30.04 14.53
CA PRO A 32 -41.33 28.78 15.23
C PRO A 32 -39.92 28.19 15.02
N PHE A 33 -39.27 27.80 16.11
CA PHE A 33 -37.93 27.19 16.14
C PHE A 33 -37.78 25.97 15.19
N LEU A 34 -38.86 25.23 14.97
CA LEU A 34 -38.91 24.10 14.02
C LEU A 34 -38.63 24.52 12.57
N TRP A 35 -39.14 25.68 12.13
CA TRP A 35 -38.89 26.17 10.77
C TRP A 35 -37.45 26.64 10.57
N THR A 36 -36.83 27.23 11.60
CA THR A 36 -35.41 27.60 11.54
C THR A 36 -34.50 26.38 11.47
N LEU A 37 -34.82 25.30 12.17
CA LEU A 37 -34.09 24.04 12.06
C LEU A 37 -34.27 23.39 10.68
N ALA A 38 -35.49 23.42 10.12
CA ALA A 38 -35.76 22.90 8.78
C ALA A 38 -34.96 23.67 7.71
N LEU A 39 -34.94 25.01 7.79
CA LEU A 39 -34.15 25.86 6.89
C LEU A 39 -32.65 25.66 7.07
N LEU A 40 -32.17 25.49 8.31
CA LEU A 40 -30.76 25.19 8.58
C LEU A 40 -30.36 23.84 7.98
N GLY A 41 -31.18 22.81 8.20
CA GLY A 41 -30.96 21.48 7.61
C GLY A 41 -30.92 21.51 6.08
N LEU A 42 -31.86 22.23 5.47
CA LEU A 42 -31.90 22.41 4.01
C LEU A 42 -30.68 23.20 3.50
N SER A 43 -30.23 24.23 4.23
CA SER A 43 -29.01 24.97 3.87
C SER A 43 -27.74 24.11 3.95
N GLN A 44 -27.62 23.24 4.96
CA GLN A 44 -26.48 22.33 5.07
C GLN A 44 -26.52 21.24 4.00
N ALA A 45 -27.71 20.72 3.69
CA ALA A 45 -27.89 19.78 2.59
C ALA A 45 -27.49 20.40 1.25
N LEU A 46 -27.86 21.66 1.00
CA LEU A 46 -27.43 22.40 -0.19
C LEU A 46 -25.92 22.64 -0.20
N ASN A 47 -25.31 22.99 0.94
CA ASN A 47 -23.85 23.18 1.01
C ASN A 47 -23.07 21.90 0.68
N ILE A 48 -23.56 20.74 1.14
CA ILE A 48 -22.96 19.44 0.83
C ILE A 48 -23.21 19.09 -0.63
N LEU A 49 -24.44 19.26 -1.13
CA LEU A 49 -24.81 18.90 -2.50
C LEU A 49 -24.08 19.74 -3.55
N LEU A 50 -23.79 21.01 -3.24
CA LEU A 50 -23.07 21.94 -4.11
C LEU A 50 -21.55 21.93 -3.86
N GLU A 51 -21.05 21.04 -3.01
CA GLU A 51 -19.62 20.89 -2.66
C GLU A 51 -18.96 22.20 -2.15
N LEU A 52 -19.74 23.08 -1.54
CA LEU A 52 -19.27 24.37 -0.99
C LEU A 52 -18.32 24.21 0.22
N GLN A 53 -18.15 22.97 0.70
CA GLN A 53 -17.24 22.59 1.78
C GLN A 53 -15.90 22.05 1.26
N ALA A 54 -15.65 22.04 -0.05
CA ALA A 54 -14.36 21.66 -0.60
C ALA A 54 -13.26 22.63 -0.11
N LEU A 55 -12.16 22.08 0.42
CA LEU A 55 -11.02 22.88 0.85
C LEU A 55 -10.38 23.60 -0.34
N ALA A 56 -9.90 24.81 -0.12
CA ALA A 56 -9.11 25.51 -1.12
C ALA A 56 -7.79 24.76 -1.37
N PRO A 57 -7.20 24.85 -2.58
CA PRO A 57 -5.94 24.15 -2.88
C PRO A 57 -4.79 24.46 -1.91
N ALA A 58 -4.74 25.70 -1.39
CA ALA A 58 -3.75 26.10 -0.39
C ALA A 58 -3.97 25.41 0.97
N GLU A 59 -5.22 25.20 1.38
CA GLU A 59 -5.55 24.48 2.61
C GLU A 59 -5.23 22.99 2.46
N VAL A 60 -5.49 22.40 1.29
CA VAL A 60 -5.07 21.03 0.98
C VAL A 60 -3.54 20.91 1.02
N SER A 61 -2.81 21.86 0.44
CA SER A 61 -1.33 21.88 0.50
C SER A 61 -0.83 21.96 1.92
N ALA A 62 -1.39 22.86 2.73
CA ALA A 62 -1.01 23.02 4.13
C ALA A 62 -1.24 21.73 4.93
N VAL A 63 -2.37 21.05 4.74
CA VAL A 63 -2.66 19.76 5.38
C VAL A 63 -1.70 18.66 4.91
N CYS A 64 -1.38 18.62 3.61
CA CYS A 64 -0.44 17.65 3.06
C CYS A 64 0.99 17.86 3.54
N GLU A 65 1.42 19.12 3.69
CA GLU A 65 2.72 19.50 4.22
C GLU A 65 2.82 19.19 5.72
N GLU A 66 1.81 19.57 6.50
CA GLU A 66 1.76 19.30 7.94
C GLU A 66 1.83 17.79 8.25
N ARG A 67 1.17 16.96 7.43
CA ARG A 67 1.11 15.50 7.62
C ARG A 67 2.09 14.71 6.77
N ASN A 68 3.03 15.37 6.09
CA ASN A 68 4.04 14.74 5.24
C ASN A 68 3.49 13.76 4.18
N PHE A 69 2.25 13.95 3.69
CA PHE A 69 1.57 13.02 2.77
C PHE A 69 2.23 12.92 1.39
N ASN A 70 3.10 13.87 1.04
CA ASN A 70 3.76 13.90 -0.26
C ASN A 70 4.93 12.91 -0.38
N VAL A 71 5.45 12.39 0.73
CA VAL A 71 6.63 11.49 0.73
C VAL A 71 6.30 10.17 0.04
N ALA A 72 5.22 9.50 0.43
CA ALA A 72 4.80 8.22 -0.14
C ALA A 72 4.59 8.31 -1.66
N HIS A 73 4.00 9.40 -2.15
CA HIS A 73 3.74 9.60 -3.58
C HIS A 73 5.04 9.73 -4.37
N GLY A 74 5.97 10.54 -3.89
CA GLY A 74 7.30 10.69 -4.51
C GLY A 74 8.07 9.37 -4.53
N LEU A 75 8.04 8.61 -3.43
CA LEU A 75 8.68 7.30 -3.34
C LEU A 75 8.08 6.27 -4.30
N ALA A 76 6.75 6.23 -4.43
CA ALA A 76 6.04 5.32 -5.35
C ALA A 76 6.44 5.59 -6.81
N TRP A 77 6.35 6.84 -7.27
CA TRP A 77 6.75 7.20 -8.63
C TRP A 77 8.24 7.02 -8.88
N SER A 78 9.08 7.37 -7.91
CA SER A 78 10.53 7.14 -8.00
C SER A 78 10.85 5.66 -8.15
N TYR A 79 10.21 4.78 -7.37
CA TYR A 79 10.41 3.34 -7.47
C TYR A 79 9.89 2.77 -8.80
N TYR A 80 8.71 3.21 -9.24
CA TYR A 80 8.14 2.78 -10.50
C TYR A 80 9.00 3.22 -11.71
N ILE A 81 9.21 4.52 -11.90
CA ILE A 81 9.93 5.09 -13.05
C ILE A 81 11.43 4.79 -12.95
N GLY A 82 11.98 4.82 -11.75
CA GLY A 82 13.40 4.61 -11.49
C GLY A 82 13.82 3.16 -11.58
N TYR A 83 12.91 2.20 -11.41
CA TYR A 83 13.26 0.79 -11.32
C TYR A 83 12.24 -0.14 -11.99
N LEU A 84 11.01 -0.24 -11.49
CA LEU A 84 10.07 -1.28 -11.96
C LEU A 84 9.76 -1.21 -13.45
N ARG A 85 9.51 0.00 -13.97
CA ARG A 85 9.25 0.23 -15.41
C ARG A 85 10.41 -0.23 -16.30
N LEU A 86 11.62 -0.30 -15.76
CA LEU A 86 12.77 -0.80 -16.49
C LEU A 86 12.86 -2.31 -16.44
N ILE A 87 12.68 -2.90 -15.26
CA ILE A 87 12.97 -4.32 -15.06
C ILE A 87 11.81 -5.24 -15.45
N LEU A 88 10.56 -4.81 -15.26
CA LEU A 88 9.38 -5.65 -15.45
C LEU A 88 9.15 -6.07 -16.91
N PRO A 89 9.27 -5.20 -17.93
CA PRO A 89 9.00 -5.60 -19.31
C PRO A 89 9.92 -6.72 -19.84
N GLY A 90 11.18 -6.74 -19.39
CA GLY A 90 12.17 -7.76 -19.77
C GLY A 90 12.17 -8.99 -18.85
N PHE A 91 11.38 -8.97 -17.78
CA PHE A 91 11.47 -9.92 -16.69
C PHE A 91 11.13 -11.37 -17.09
N PRO A 92 10.04 -11.64 -17.84
CA PRO A 92 9.72 -13.02 -18.27
C PRO A 92 10.82 -13.65 -19.13
N THR A 93 11.47 -12.86 -19.98
CA THR A 93 12.59 -13.32 -20.82
C THR A 93 13.80 -13.70 -19.98
N ARG A 94 14.09 -12.94 -18.91
CA ARG A 94 15.17 -13.26 -17.97
C ARG A 94 14.89 -14.54 -17.19
N ILE A 95 13.65 -14.77 -16.76
CA ILE A 95 13.24 -16.03 -16.14
C ILE A 95 13.40 -17.20 -17.11
N ARG A 96 12.92 -17.09 -18.35
CA ARG A 96 13.06 -18.15 -19.36
C ARG A 96 14.53 -18.51 -19.59
N LYS A 97 15.39 -17.50 -19.73
CA LYS A 97 16.85 -17.70 -19.89
C LYS A 97 17.46 -18.40 -18.67
N TYR A 98 17.07 -18.01 -17.46
CA TYR A 98 17.50 -18.70 -16.24
C TYR A 98 17.03 -20.16 -16.23
N ASN A 99 15.74 -20.42 -16.48
CA ASN A 99 15.17 -21.77 -16.47
C ASN A 99 15.84 -22.67 -17.52
N GLN A 100 16.17 -22.16 -18.71
CA GLN A 100 16.92 -22.90 -19.73
C GLN A 100 18.31 -23.34 -19.24
N LEU A 101 19.02 -22.46 -18.52
CA LEU A 101 20.33 -22.76 -17.96
C LEU A 101 20.26 -23.76 -16.79
N GLN A 102 19.13 -23.80 -16.08
CA GLN A 102 18.94 -24.59 -14.86
C GLN A 102 18.06 -25.83 -15.03
N THR A 103 17.60 -26.12 -16.26
CA THR A 103 16.68 -27.25 -16.56
C THR A 103 17.25 -28.59 -16.10
N ASN A 104 18.57 -28.79 -16.25
CA ASN A 104 19.25 -30.01 -15.84
C ASN A 104 19.35 -30.18 -14.31
N MET A 105 19.14 -29.12 -13.53
CA MET A 105 19.23 -29.14 -12.07
C MET A 105 17.85 -29.25 -11.38
N LEU A 106 16.76 -29.37 -12.15
CA LEU A 106 15.37 -29.35 -11.64
C LEU A 106 15.04 -28.11 -10.78
N ARG A 107 15.81 -27.02 -10.91
CA ARG A 107 15.66 -25.76 -10.18
C ARG A 107 14.92 -24.73 -11.03
N VAL A 108 13.72 -25.10 -11.47
CA VAL A 108 12.89 -24.27 -12.34
C VAL A 108 12.08 -23.31 -11.47
N ILE A 109 12.12 -22.02 -11.82
CA ILE A 109 11.23 -21.04 -11.20
C ILE A 109 9.83 -21.27 -11.77
N GLY A 110 8.89 -21.67 -10.89
CA GLY A 110 7.51 -21.95 -11.25
C GLY A 110 6.66 -20.68 -11.44
N SER A 111 6.95 -19.64 -10.66
CA SER A 111 6.31 -18.33 -10.83
C SER A 111 7.06 -17.48 -11.86
N HIS A 112 6.29 -16.77 -12.71
CA HIS A 112 6.85 -15.83 -13.68
C HIS A 112 6.84 -14.38 -13.18
N ARG A 113 6.51 -14.17 -11.90
CA ARG A 113 6.36 -12.87 -11.26
C ARG A 113 7.55 -12.51 -10.37
N LEU A 114 7.85 -11.22 -10.31
CA LEU A 114 8.73 -10.64 -9.30
C LEU A 114 7.92 -10.45 -8.00
N HIS A 115 8.33 -11.11 -6.93
CA HIS A 115 7.67 -10.95 -5.63
C HIS A 115 8.36 -9.84 -4.85
N ILE A 116 7.60 -8.79 -4.56
CA ILE A 116 8.10 -7.61 -3.87
C ILE A 116 7.51 -7.60 -2.45
N LEU A 117 8.38 -7.67 -1.45
CA LEU A 117 8.01 -7.68 -0.04
C LEU A 117 7.76 -6.27 0.48
N PHE A 118 6.63 -6.08 1.15
CA PHE A 118 6.19 -4.84 1.77
C PHE A 118 5.93 -5.04 3.27
N PRO A 119 6.99 -5.08 4.10
CA PRO A 119 6.86 -5.03 5.55
C PRO A 119 6.35 -3.66 6.00
N LEU A 120 5.13 -3.61 6.57
CA LEU A 120 4.49 -2.36 7.00
C LEU A 120 5.19 -1.67 8.17
N ASP A 121 5.99 -2.40 8.94
CA ASP A 121 6.86 -1.83 9.97
C ASP A 121 8.11 -1.15 9.37
N CYS A 122 8.33 -1.29 8.06
CA CYS A 122 9.49 -0.84 7.30
C CYS A 122 10.81 -1.51 7.70
N GLY A 123 10.77 -2.66 8.36
CA GLY A 123 11.96 -3.47 8.63
C GLY A 123 12.45 -4.15 7.35
N VAL A 124 13.53 -3.64 6.76
CA VAL A 124 14.12 -4.21 5.54
C VAL A 124 15.53 -4.72 5.83
N PRO A 125 15.69 -5.98 6.25
CA PRO A 125 17.00 -6.58 6.44
C PRO A 125 17.73 -6.76 5.10
N ASP A 126 19.06 -6.64 5.12
CA ASP A 126 19.90 -6.79 3.93
C ASP A 126 19.95 -8.24 3.41
N ASP A 127 19.75 -9.22 4.31
CA ASP A 127 19.78 -10.65 4.01
C ASP A 127 18.45 -11.31 4.39
N LEU A 128 17.75 -11.85 3.39
CA LEU A 128 16.50 -12.59 3.55
C LEU A 128 16.67 -13.89 4.34
N THR A 129 17.87 -14.50 4.33
CA THR A 129 18.16 -15.69 5.15
C THR A 129 18.25 -15.35 6.63
N VAL A 130 18.60 -14.11 6.99
CA VAL A 130 18.53 -13.61 8.37
C VAL A 130 17.09 -13.33 8.78
N ALA A 131 16.26 -12.85 7.86
CA ALA A 131 14.83 -12.60 8.10
C ALA A 131 14.05 -13.90 8.38
N ASP A 132 14.29 -14.94 7.58
CA ASP A 132 13.75 -16.28 7.80
C ASP A 132 14.73 -17.34 7.26
N PRO A 133 15.26 -18.25 8.10
CA PRO A 133 16.25 -19.26 7.69
C PRO A 133 15.71 -20.28 6.67
N ASN A 134 14.39 -20.33 6.48
CA ASN A 134 13.75 -21.14 5.44
C ASN A 134 13.79 -20.47 4.06
N ILE A 135 14.29 -19.23 3.95
CA ILE A 135 14.52 -18.53 2.70
C ILE A 135 16.01 -18.59 2.39
N ARG A 136 16.39 -19.33 1.35
CA ARG A 136 17.80 -19.54 0.99
C ARG A 136 18.11 -18.95 -0.36
N PHE A 137 19.13 -18.10 -0.42
CA PHE A 137 19.64 -17.60 -1.69
C PHE A 137 20.14 -18.75 -2.57
N LEU A 138 19.76 -18.74 -3.85
CA LEU A 138 20.23 -19.68 -4.84
C LEU A 138 21.19 -19.02 -5.83
N TYR A 139 20.68 -18.08 -6.62
CA TYR A 139 21.39 -17.48 -7.74
C TYR A 139 20.86 -16.07 -8.02
N GLN A 140 21.62 -15.31 -8.81
CA GLN A 140 21.12 -14.09 -9.44
C GLN A 140 20.49 -14.41 -10.79
N LEU A 141 19.38 -13.75 -11.12
CA LEU A 141 18.87 -13.75 -12.49
C LEU A 141 19.89 -13.12 -13.45
N PRO A 142 19.89 -13.50 -14.74
CA PRO A 142 20.71 -12.84 -15.76
C PRO A 142 20.58 -11.32 -15.68
N GLN A 143 21.71 -10.63 -15.72
CA GLN A 143 21.76 -9.19 -15.51
C GLN A 143 21.01 -8.42 -16.60
N GLN A 144 20.37 -7.33 -16.21
CA GLN A 144 19.88 -6.31 -17.12
C GLN A 144 20.75 -5.06 -16.96
N SER A 145 21.18 -4.44 -18.05
CA SER A 145 21.96 -3.20 -17.99
C SER A 145 21.39 -2.14 -18.92
N ALA A 146 21.54 -0.88 -18.52
CA ALA A 146 21.16 0.28 -19.32
C ALA A 146 22.00 1.50 -18.93
N ASP A 147 22.26 2.39 -19.88
CA ASP A 147 22.85 3.68 -19.59
C ASP A 147 21.81 4.61 -18.95
N ARG A 148 22.09 5.18 -17.77
CA ARG A 148 21.15 6.09 -17.09
C ARG A 148 21.82 7.16 -16.27
N ALA A 149 21.29 8.38 -16.36
CA ALA A 149 21.74 9.52 -15.56
C ALA A 149 23.27 9.73 -15.64
N GLY A 150 23.86 9.55 -16.83
CA GLY A 150 25.31 9.65 -17.05
C GLY A 150 26.12 8.41 -16.66
N ILE A 151 25.51 7.38 -16.05
CA ILE A 151 26.16 6.12 -15.69
C ILE A 151 26.06 5.15 -16.86
N LYS A 152 27.22 4.74 -17.39
CA LYS A 152 27.31 3.73 -18.45
C LYS A 152 27.16 2.32 -17.89
N GLY A 153 26.35 1.49 -18.54
CA GLY A 153 26.17 0.09 -18.17
C GLY A 153 25.64 -0.13 -16.75
N ARG A 154 24.73 0.73 -16.25
CA ARG A 154 24.13 0.55 -14.93
C ARG A 154 23.42 -0.79 -14.87
N VAL A 155 23.78 -1.63 -13.91
CA VAL A 155 23.28 -3.00 -13.78
C VAL A 155 22.09 -3.07 -12.81
N TYR A 156 21.09 -3.84 -13.20
CA TYR A 156 19.93 -4.22 -12.42
C TYR A 156 19.91 -5.74 -12.25
N THR A 157 19.86 -6.19 -11.00
CA THR A 157 19.92 -7.61 -10.62
C THR A 157 18.74 -7.96 -9.73
N ASN A 158 18.24 -9.18 -9.88
CA ASN A 158 17.25 -9.75 -8.97
C ASN A 158 17.78 -11.10 -8.48
N SER A 159 17.41 -11.47 -7.26
CA SER A 159 17.88 -12.68 -6.61
C SER A 159 16.79 -13.75 -6.61
N VAL A 160 17.20 -15.00 -6.86
CA VAL A 160 16.37 -16.20 -6.84
C VAL A 160 16.58 -16.90 -5.51
N TYR A 161 15.48 -17.26 -4.86
CA TYR A 161 15.47 -17.92 -3.56
C TYR A 161 14.74 -19.25 -3.61
N GLU A 162 15.24 -20.19 -2.82
CA GLU A 162 14.59 -21.44 -2.44
C GLU A 162 13.84 -21.24 -1.13
N LEU A 163 12.61 -21.73 -1.09
CA LEU A 163 11.76 -21.75 0.11
C LEU A 163 11.67 -23.16 0.67
N LEU A 164 11.85 -23.26 1.98
CA LEU A 164 11.83 -24.52 2.71
C LEU A 164 10.56 -24.69 3.54
N GLU A 165 10.08 -25.92 3.61
CA GLU A 165 9.06 -26.34 4.57
C GLU A 165 9.53 -27.66 5.20
N ASN A 166 9.64 -27.69 6.53
CA ASN A 166 10.21 -28.83 7.27
C ASN A 166 11.60 -29.25 6.76
N GLY A 167 12.44 -28.27 6.39
CA GLY A 167 13.80 -28.48 5.89
C GLY A 167 13.89 -29.01 4.45
N LYS A 168 12.77 -29.13 3.73
CA LYS A 168 12.73 -29.58 2.34
C LYS A 168 12.38 -28.43 1.38
N PRO A 169 13.02 -28.34 0.21
CA PRO A 169 12.64 -27.37 -0.82
C PRO A 169 11.21 -27.61 -1.29
N VAL A 170 10.38 -26.56 -1.25
CA VAL A 170 8.98 -26.61 -1.70
C VAL A 170 8.63 -25.55 -2.73
N GLY A 171 9.48 -24.54 -2.93
CA GLY A 171 9.27 -23.51 -3.94
C GLY A 171 10.55 -22.77 -4.31
N ILE A 172 10.56 -22.22 -5.53
CA ILE A 172 11.62 -21.33 -6.02
C ILE A 172 10.96 -20.09 -6.60
N CYS A 173 11.39 -18.91 -6.14
CA CYS A 173 10.83 -17.63 -6.58
C CYS A 173 11.90 -16.53 -6.68
N VAL A 174 11.59 -15.48 -7.43
CA VAL A 174 12.37 -14.23 -7.43
C VAL A 174 11.76 -13.31 -6.39
N LEU A 175 12.59 -12.84 -5.46
CA LEU A 175 12.15 -12.12 -4.26
C LEU A 175 13.04 -10.89 -4.03
N GLU A 176 12.44 -9.78 -3.62
CA GLU A 176 13.14 -8.57 -3.18
C GLU A 176 12.28 -7.75 -2.24
N TYR A 177 12.91 -6.91 -1.42
CA TYR A 177 12.19 -5.90 -0.63
C TYR A 177 11.93 -4.64 -1.45
N ALA A 178 10.80 -3.98 -1.17
CA ALA A 178 10.55 -2.63 -1.67
C ALA A 178 11.54 -1.64 -1.02
N THR A 179 12.58 -1.28 -1.77
CA THR A 179 13.67 -0.41 -1.29
C THR A 179 13.22 0.90 -0.64
N PRO A 180 12.16 1.59 -1.11
CA PRO A 180 11.71 2.83 -0.48
C PRO A 180 11.28 2.69 0.99
N LEU A 181 10.89 1.50 1.45
CA LEU A 181 10.55 1.27 2.85
C LEU A 181 11.74 1.50 3.78
N GLN A 182 12.96 1.14 3.34
CA GLN A 182 14.19 1.43 4.07
C GLN A 182 14.42 2.94 4.21
N THR A 183 14.00 3.73 3.21
CA THR A 183 14.06 5.20 3.29
C THR A 183 13.09 5.73 4.35
N LEU A 184 11.85 5.24 4.38
CA LEU A 184 10.88 5.60 5.42
C LEU A 184 11.36 5.20 6.82
N PHE A 185 11.99 4.03 6.95
CA PHE A 185 12.60 3.61 8.21
C PHE A 185 13.69 4.59 8.65
N ALA A 186 14.66 4.88 7.77
CA ALA A 186 15.76 5.81 8.06
C ALA A 186 15.26 7.21 8.42
N MET A 187 14.25 7.73 7.71
CA MET A 187 13.61 9.01 8.04
C MET A 187 13.04 9.01 9.46
N SER A 188 12.46 7.89 9.91
CA SER A 188 11.90 7.79 11.26
C SER A 188 12.94 7.71 12.38
N GLN A 189 14.18 7.35 12.03
CA GLN A 189 15.29 7.30 12.99
C GLN A 189 16.03 8.64 13.09
N ASP A 190 15.90 9.52 12.11
CA ASP A 190 16.49 10.86 12.14
C ASP A 190 15.52 11.85 12.77
N GLY A 191 15.78 12.24 14.02
CA GLY A 191 14.94 13.18 14.76
C GLY A 191 14.76 14.54 14.08
N ARG A 192 15.64 14.93 13.15
CA ARG A 192 15.51 16.18 12.37
C ARG A 192 14.40 16.12 11.33
N ALA A 193 14.01 14.94 10.89
CA ALA A 193 12.94 14.76 9.92
C ALA A 193 11.55 14.98 10.53
N GLY A 194 11.43 14.97 11.87
CA GLY A 194 10.13 15.09 12.54
C GLY A 194 9.15 13.97 12.17
N PHE A 195 9.68 12.81 11.78
CA PHE A 195 8.91 11.73 11.18
C PHE A 195 8.71 10.60 12.19
N SER A 196 7.52 10.50 12.78
CA SER A 196 7.26 9.53 13.85
C SER A 196 7.10 8.10 13.32
N ARG A 197 7.07 7.12 14.25
CA ARG A 197 6.74 5.72 13.92
C ARG A 197 5.31 5.60 13.34
N GLN A 198 4.39 6.44 13.80
CA GLN A 198 3.02 6.47 13.28
C GLN A 198 2.99 7.02 11.86
N ASP A 199 3.68 8.15 11.61
CA ASP A 199 3.82 8.71 10.27
C ASP A 199 4.45 7.70 9.32
N ARG A 200 5.48 6.98 9.76
CA ARG A 200 6.10 5.89 8.99
C ARG A 200 5.10 4.84 8.55
N LEU A 201 4.27 4.34 9.47
CA LEU A 201 3.27 3.33 9.16
C LEU A 201 2.22 3.87 8.18
N GLU A 202 1.76 5.10 8.36
CA GLU A 202 0.80 5.75 7.46
C GLU A 202 1.39 5.96 6.06
N GLN A 203 2.63 6.44 5.96
CA GLN A 203 3.31 6.60 4.67
C GLN A 203 3.62 5.26 4.01
N ALA A 204 3.94 4.20 4.76
CA ALA A 204 4.19 2.87 4.20
C ALA A 204 2.91 2.28 3.56
N LYS A 205 1.76 2.40 4.26
CA LYS A 205 0.45 2.03 3.72
C LYS A 205 0.09 2.84 2.48
N LEU A 206 0.31 4.15 2.54
CA LEU A 206 0.03 5.06 1.43
C LEU A 206 0.94 4.77 0.21
N PHE A 207 2.22 4.48 0.44
CA PHE A 207 3.19 4.09 -0.58
C PHE A 207 2.74 2.82 -1.29
N CYS A 208 2.34 1.79 -0.53
CA CYS A 208 1.82 0.55 -1.10
C CYS A 208 0.61 0.80 -1.99
N ARG A 209 -0.39 1.54 -1.49
CA ARG A 209 -1.61 1.87 -2.26
C ARG A 209 -1.29 2.63 -3.54
N ILE A 210 -0.48 3.68 -3.46
CA ILE A 210 -0.14 4.49 -4.64
C ILE A 210 0.61 3.64 -5.67
N LEU A 211 1.50 2.75 -5.22
CA LEU A 211 2.20 1.85 -6.14
C LEU A 211 1.27 0.83 -6.79
N GLU A 212 0.29 0.29 -6.06
CA GLU A 212 -0.77 -0.55 -6.61
C GLU A 212 -1.54 0.18 -7.71
N ASP A 213 -1.96 1.42 -7.45
CA ASP A 213 -2.67 2.26 -8.42
C ASP A 213 -1.81 2.51 -9.67
N ILE A 214 -0.53 2.88 -9.50
CA ILE A 214 0.41 3.10 -10.62
C ILE A 214 0.58 1.84 -11.47
N LEU A 215 0.71 0.67 -10.83
CA LEU A 215 0.95 -0.59 -11.53
C LEU A 215 -0.31 -1.14 -12.19
N ALA A 216 -1.50 -0.85 -11.66
CA ALA A 216 -2.77 -1.20 -12.29
C ALA A 216 -2.93 -0.52 -13.66
N ASP A 217 -2.46 0.73 -13.78
CA ASP A 217 -2.50 1.52 -15.01
C ASP A 217 -1.33 1.24 -15.98
N ALA A 218 -0.43 0.30 -15.65
CA ALA A 218 0.77 -0.01 -16.43
C ALA A 218 0.67 -1.38 -17.16
N PRO A 219 0.11 -1.43 -18.38
CA PRO A 219 -0.12 -2.69 -19.10
C PRO A 219 1.16 -3.49 -19.38
N GLU A 220 2.31 -2.82 -19.56
CA GLU A 220 3.61 -3.47 -19.75
C GLU A 220 4.11 -4.24 -18.52
N SER A 221 3.53 -3.94 -17.35
CA SER A 221 3.89 -4.53 -16.05
C SER A 221 2.88 -5.59 -15.60
N GLN A 222 1.73 -5.70 -16.29
CA GLN A 222 0.66 -6.63 -15.91
C GLN A 222 1.17 -8.06 -15.87
N ASN A 223 0.79 -8.77 -14.79
CA ASN A 223 1.11 -10.17 -14.54
C ASN A 223 2.61 -10.51 -14.37
N ASN A 224 3.51 -9.53 -14.26
CA ASN A 224 4.95 -9.74 -14.08
C ASN A 224 5.44 -9.45 -12.65
N TYR A 225 4.56 -9.05 -11.73
CA TYR A 225 4.89 -8.76 -10.34
C TYR A 225 3.80 -9.29 -9.39
N ARG A 226 4.16 -9.45 -8.11
CA ARG A 226 3.22 -9.66 -7.00
C ARG A 226 3.72 -8.87 -5.79
N LEU A 227 2.88 -7.98 -5.27
CA LEU A 227 3.16 -7.31 -4.00
C LEU A 227 2.72 -8.24 -2.85
N ILE A 228 3.58 -8.39 -1.84
CA ILE A 228 3.32 -9.17 -0.64
C ILE A 228 3.38 -8.22 0.55
N VAL A 229 2.22 -7.76 0.99
CA VAL A 229 2.08 -6.78 2.07
C VAL A 229 1.81 -7.52 3.37
N TYR A 230 2.66 -7.31 4.36
CA TYR A 230 2.55 -7.97 5.65
C TYR A 230 2.95 -7.06 6.80
N SER A 231 2.46 -7.38 7.98
CA SER A 231 2.91 -6.80 9.24
C SER A 231 3.30 -7.95 10.15
N GLU A 232 4.50 -7.92 10.69
CA GLU A 232 4.88 -8.88 11.72
C GLU A 232 3.97 -8.65 12.94
N PRO A 233 3.29 -9.69 13.47
CA PRO A 233 2.45 -9.52 14.64
C PRO A 233 3.30 -9.23 15.87
N ALA A 234 2.70 -8.60 16.88
CA ALA A 234 3.35 -8.40 18.17
C ALA A 234 3.77 -9.75 18.80
N GLU A 235 4.79 -9.71 19.67
CA GLU A 235 5.43 -10.87 20.31
C GLU A 235 4.44 -11.98 20.71
N GLY A 236 4.71 -13.20 20.25
CA GLY A 236 3.92 -14.40 20.57
C GLY A 236 3.28 -15.11 19.38
N SER A 237 3.30 -14.51 18.18
CA SER A 237 2.87 -15.19 16.95
C SER A 237 4.02 -15.95 16.28
N SER A 238 3.73 -17.13 15.73
CA SER A 238 4.65 -17.88 14.86
C SER A 238 4.59 -17.35 13.43
N PHE A 239 4.84 -16.05 13.23
CA PHE A 239 4.94 -15.52 11.87
C PHE A 239 6.17 -16.10 11.18
N SER A 240 5.97 -16.58 9.95
CA SER A 240 7.05 -17.04 9.09
C SER A 240 6.89 -16.41 7.73
N LEU A 241 7.90 -15.65 7.32
CA LEU A 241 7.93 -14.96 6.03
C LEU A 241 7.93 -15.99 4.89
N SER A 242 8.67 -17.09 5.03
CA SER A 242 8.69 -18.15 4.02
C SER A 242 7.32 -18.78 3.79
N GLN A 243 6.53 -18.98 4.86
CA GLN A 243 5.16 -19.49 4.78
C GLN A 243 4.21 -18.49 4.12
N GLU A 244 4.36 -17.20 4.40
CA GLU A 244 3.57 -16.15 3.75
C GLU A 244 3.86 -16.10 2.23
N ILE A 245 5.13 -16.16 1.83
CA ILE A 245 5.52 -16.20 0.41
C ILE A 245 4.97 -17.46 -0.26
N LEU A 246 5.07 -18.63 0.39
CA LEU A 246 4.51 -19.88 -0.14
C LEU A 246 3.00 -19.82 -0.34
N ARG A 247 2.27 -19.15 0.55
CA ARG A 247 0.83 -18.90 0.38
C ARG A 247 0.55 -18.13 -0.92
N HIS A 248 1.32 -17.08 -1.18
CA HIS A 248 1.20 -16.28 -2.40
C HIS A 248 1.56 -17.08 -3.67
N LEU A 249 2.61 -17.89 -3.63
CA LEU A 249 2.99 -18.76 -4.76
C LEU A 249 1.89 -19.79 -5.08
N ARG A 250 1.36 -20.48 -4.05
CA ARG A 250 0.26 -21.44 -4.21
C ARG A 250 -1.02 -20.77 -4.75
N GLN A 251 -1.26 -19.50 -4.40
CA GLN A 251 -2.39 -18.73 -4.93
C GLN A 251 -2.17 -18.41 -6.42
N GLU A 252 -0.98 -17.99 -6.82
CA GLU A 252 -0.64 -17.73 -8.23
C GLU A 252 -0.83 -18.98 -9.10
N GLU A 253 -0.37 -20.14 -8.65
CA GLU A 253 -0.56 -21.40 -9.39
C GLU A 253 -2.04 -21.69 -9.66
N ARG A 254 -2.93 -21.37 -8.71
CA ARG A 254 -4.38 -21.51 -8.88
C ARG A 254 -4.95 -20.48 -9.85
N GLU A 255 -4.51 -19.22 -9.76
CA GLU A 255 -4.90 -18.14 -10.70
C GLU A 255 -4.56 -18.52 -12.15
N VAL A 256 -3.37 -19.06 -12.39
CA VAL A 256 -2.91 -19.50 -13.72
C VAL A 256 -3.71 -20.70 -14.21
N THR A 257 -3.98 -21.68 -13.34
CA THR A 257 -4.75 -22.88 -13.70
C THR A 257 -6.20 -22.54 -14.10
N MET A 258 -6.84 -21.60 -13.39
CA MET A 258 -8.22 -21.17 -13.69
C MET A 258 -8.28 -20.23 -14.91
N GLY A 259 -7.31 -19.33 -15.08
CA GLY A 259 -7.23 -18.45 -16.26
C GLY A 259 -7.01 -19.19 -17.58
N SER A 260 -6.41 -20.40 -17.53
CA SER A 260 -6.32 -21.29 -18.70
C SER A 260 -7.64 -21.97 -19.07
N LEU A 261 -8.62 -22.00 -18.16
CA LEU A 261 -9.93 -22.62 -18.39
C LEU A 261 -10.97 -21.59 -18.89
N ASP A 262 -10.82 -20.32 -18.50
CA ASP A 262 -11.78 -19.24 -18.76
C ASP A 262 -11.44 -18.37 -19.99
N THR A 263 -10.81 -18.93 -21.03
CA THR A 263 -10.69 -18.22 -22.33
C THR A 263 -12.02 -18.22 -23.09
N SER A 264 -13.09 -17.79 -22.45
CA SER A 264 -14.36 -17.38 -23.04
C SER A 264 -15.13 -16.64 -21.95
N ILE A 265 -15.64 -15.45 -22.29
CA ILE A 265 -16.50 -14.55 -21.48
C ILE A 265 -15.73 -13.33 -20.94
N VAL A 266 -15.95 -12.22 -21.64
CA VAL A 266 -15.61 -10.85 -21.24
C VAL A 266 -16.55 -10.41 -20.11
N PRO A 267 -16.06 -9.81 -19.00
CA PRO A 267 -16.92 -9.07 -18.08
C PRO A 267 -16.84 -7.56 -18.31
N SER A 268 -18.02 -6.97 -18.35
CA SER A 268 -18.31 -5.53 -18.39
C SER A 268 -17.90 -4.81 -17.11
N SER A 269 -17.26 -3.65 -17.25
CA SER A 269 -16.90 -2.73 -16.17
C SER A 269 -18.11 -1.96 -15.64
N SER A 270 -18.38 -2.06 -14.33
CA SER A 270 -19.14 -1.05 -13.59
C SER A 270 -18.56 -0.89 -12.19
N THR A 271 -17.89 0.24 -11.96
CA THR A 271 -17.36 0.64 -10.65
C THR A 271 -17.97 1.97 -10.24
N LEU A 272 -18.77 1.96 -9.18
CA LEU A 272 -19.23 3.14 -8.48
C LEU A 272 -18.90 2.96 -6.98
N SER A 273 -18.02 3.84 -6.50
CA SER A 273 -17.73 4.21 -5.11
C SER A 273 -17.66 3.05 -4.09
N GLN A 274 -16.47 2.45 -3.95
CA GLN A 274 -16.11 1.71 -2.75
C GLN A 274 -14.86 2.33 -2.12
N GLU A 275 -14.86 2.49 -0.80
CA GLU A 275 -13.69 2.95 -0.05
C GLU A 275 -12.49 2.01 -0.29
N PRO A 276 -11.28 2.57 -0.51
CA PRO A 276 -10.10 1.75 -0.79
C PRO A 276 -9.68 0.95 0.45
N LYS A 277 -9.53 -0.36 0.25
CA LYS A 277 -9.21 -1.36 1.26
C LYS A 277 -7.85 -1.97 0.97
N LEU A 278 -6.90 -1.84 1.90
CA LEU A 278 -5.63 -2.54 1.82
C LEU A 278 -5.81 -3.96 2.36
N LEU A 279 -5.50 -4.96 1.54
CA LEU A 279 -5.51 -6.36 1.95
C LEU A 279 -4.16 -6.68 2.59
N ILE A 280 -4.16 -6.77 3.93
CA ILE A 280 -3.00 -7.24 4.69
C ILE A 280 -3.14 -8.74 4.88
N SER A 281 -2.15 -9.52 4.46
CA SER A 281 -2.14 -10.96 4.70
C SER A 281 -2.14 -11.28 6.19
N GLY A 282 -3.08 -12.12 6.63
CA GLY A 282 -3.23 -12.55 8.04
C GLY A 282 -4.44 -11.96 8.79
N LEU A 283 -5.19 -11.04 8.18
CA LEU A 283 -6.44 -10.50 8.73
C LEU A 283 -7.63 -10.93 7.86
N GLU A 284 -8.63 -11.58 8.46
CA GLU A 284 -9.85 -12.03 7.75
C GLU A 284 -10.73 -10.87 7.24
N GLN A 285 -10.43 -9.62 7.63
CA GLN A 285 -11.11 -8.42 7.14
C GLN A 285 -10.11 -7.33 6.68
N PRO A 286 -10.35 -6.69 5.53
CA PRO A 286 -9.56 -5.54 5.08
C PRO A 286 -9.68 -4.37 6.07
N LEU A 287 -8.54 -3.83 6.50
CA LEU A 287 -8.51 -2.67 7.38
C LEU A 287 -8.74 -1.38 6.58
N PRO A 288 -9.57 -0.45 7.08
CA PRO A 288 -9.66 0.89 6.52
C PRO A 288 -8.33 1.64 6.67
N LEU A 289 -8.03 2.53 5.72
CA LEU A 289 -6.85 3.40 5.76
C LEU A 289 -6.77 4.27 7.02
N ARG A 290 -7.91 4.55 7.67
CA ARG A 290 -7.97 5.11 9.01
C ARG A 290 -8.09 4.00 10.04
N THR A 291 -7.04 3.83 10.85
CA THR A 291 -7.16 3.10 12.11
C THR A 291 -7.57 4.13 13.16
N ASP A 292 -8.87 4.39 13.29
CA ASP A 292 -9.40 5.11 14.44
C ASP A 292 -9.28 4.18 15.66
N VAL A 293 -8.12 4.20 16.32
CA VAL A 293 -7.89 3.49 17.57
C VAL A 293 -7.53 4.53 18.65
N PHE A 294 -8.59 4.91 19.36
CA PHE A 294 -8.74 5.69 20.61
C PHE A 294 -8.30 7.16 20.65
#